data_AF-X1ME27-F1
#
_entry.id   AF-X1ME27-F1
#
_cell.length_a   1.000
_cell.length_b   1.000
_cell.length_c   1.000
_cell.angle_alpha   90.00
_cell.angle_beta   90.00
_cell.angle_gamma   90.00
#
_symmetry.space_group_name_H-M   'P 1'
#
loop_
_entity.id
_entity.type
_entity.pdbx_description
1 polymer ?
#
loop_
_entity_poly.entity_id
_entity_poly.type
_entity_poly.pdbx_seq_one_letter_code
_entity_poly.pdbx_strand_id
1 'polypeptide(L)'
;MKRAVHNKRLEEKIFKEIRKEVLNSWPTGRQVNLKEAIDFHHHLPEGKVSPKKLAKGKKKGDIFVQPRAGVALREEQITLLRSFEKAGADFLPTTIDSYTRQNRYEEAELGILESKKLGRSFNFFTLGLPPISQ
;
A
#
# COMPACT_ATOMS: atom_id res chain seq x y z
N MET A 1 -16.59 18.44 -8.70
CA MET A 1 -17.82 18.04 -9.44
C MET A 1 -18.22 16.63 -9.00
N LYS A 2 -19.48 16.40 -8.62
CA LYS A 2 -19.99 15.03 -8.42
C LYS A 2 -20.28 14.42 -9.79
N ARG A 3 -19.53 13.38 -10.17
CA ARG A 3 -19.82 12.57 -11.36
C ARG A 3 -20.95 11.60 -11.04
N ALA A 4 -21.87 11.37 -11.98
CA ALA A 4 -22.91 10.37 -11.82
C ALA A 4 -22.30 8.96 -11.72
N VAL A 5 -22.80 8.14 -10.81
CA VAL A 5 -22.30 6.78 -10.57
C VAL A 5 -23.09 5.81 -11.43
N HIS A 6 -22.39 5.08 -12.29
CA HIS A 6 -22.97 4.06 -13.15
C HIS A 6 -22.11 2.80 -13.13
N ASN A 7 -22.74 1.63 -13.25
CA ASN A 7 -22.04 0.37 -13.44
C ASN A 7 -21.57 0.23 -14.90
N LYS A 8 -20.64 1.09 -15.31
CA LYS A 8 -20.00 1.06 -16.63
C LYS A 8 -18.51 1.34 -16.46
N ARG A 9 -17.69 0.72 -17.31
CA ARG A 9 -16.26 1.01 -17.38
C ARG A 9 -16.07 2.49 -17.72
N LEU A 10 -15.16 3.16 -17.02
CA LEU A 10 -14.79 4.54 -17.31
C LEU A 10 -14.16 4.65 -18.69
N GLU A 11 -14.51 5.69 -19.43
CA GLU A 11 -13.80 6.06 -20.65
C GLU A 11 -12.35 6.44 -20.33
N GLU A 12 -11.43 6.11 -21.24
CA GLU A 12 -10.00 6.33 -21.05
C GLU A 12 -9.66 7.79 -20.76
N LYS A 13 -10.34 8.73 -21.44
CA LYS A 13 -10.16 10.17 -21.23
C LYS A 13 -10.54 10.58 -19.80
N ILE A 14 -11.71 10.13 -19.34
CA ILE A 14 -12.22 10.41 -17.99
C ILE A 14 -11.28 9.81 -16.93
N PHE A 15 -10.79 8.59 -17.15
CA PHE A 15 -9.82 7.94 -16.27
C PHE A 15 -8.52 8.75 -16.17
N LYS A 16 -7.98 9.23 -17.30
CA LYS A 16 -6.77 10.07 -17.31
C LYS A 16 -6.97 11.41 -16.60
N GLU A 17 -8.14 12.05 -16.76
CA GLU A 17 -8.50 13.27 -16.04
C GLU A 17 -8.53 13.04 -14.52
N ILE A 18 -9.22 11.99 -14.06
CA ILE A 18 -9.25 11.61 -12.63
C ILE A 18 -7.85 11.36 -12.10
N ARG A 19 -7.01 10.61 -12.84
CA ARG A 19 -5.64 10.33 -12.41
C ARG A 19 -4.83 11.60 -12.25
N LYS A 20 -4.98 12.58 -13.15
CA LYS A 20 -4.30 13.87 -13.03
C LYS A 20 -4.73 14.60 -11.75
N GLU A 21 -6.02 14.60 -11.41
CA GLU A 21 -6.53 15.19 -10.18
C GLU A 21 -5.95 14.48 -8.94
N VAL A 22 -6.03 13.14 -8.90
CA VAL A 22 -5.57 12.32 -7.77
C VAL A 22 -4.06 12.43 -7.54
N LEU A 23 -3.23 12.39 -8.59
CA LEU A 23 -1.77 12.49 -8.44
C LEU A 23 -1.30 13.87 -7.97
N ASN A 24 -2.15 14.89 -8.05
CA ASN A 24 -1.86 16.21 -7.50
C ASN A 24 -2.34 16.38 -6.05
N SER A 25 -2.98 15.37 -5.44
CA SER A 25 -3.49 15.49 -4.06
C SER A 25 -2.40 15.45 -2.99
N TRP A 26 -1.19 14.97 -3.32
CA TRP A 26 -0.05 14.92 -2.41
C TRP A 26 1.28 14.92 -3.20
N PRO A 27 2.38 15.48 -2.68
CA PRO A 27 3.64 15.62 -3.43
C PRO A 27 4.22 14.32 -3.99
N THR A 28 4.05 13.18 -3.30
CA THR A 28 4.54 11.86 -3.76
C THR A 28 3.84 11.37 -5.02
N GLY A 29 2.66 11.89 -5.36
CA GLY A 29 1.98 11.58 -6.62
C GLY A 29 2.80 11.97 -7.86
N ARG A 30 3.75 12.90 -7.74
CA ARG A 30 4.72 13.25 -8.80
C ARG A 30 5.69 12.12 -9.14
N GLN A 31 5.88 11.16 -8.23
CA GLN A 31 6.77 10.01 -8.43
C GLN A 31 6.11 8.88 -9.23
N VAL A 32 4.79 8.96 -9.50
CA VAL A 32 4.04 7.88 -10.15
C VAL A 32 4.14 7.99 -11.68
N ASN A 33 4.96 7.12 -12.28
CA ASN A 33 4.99 6.91 -13.72
C ASN A 33 4.28 5.59 -14.10
N LEU A 34 3.20 5.68 -14.88
CA LEU A 34 2.39 4.50 -15.22
C LEU A 34 3.16 3.48 -16.06
N LYS A 35 3.94 3.94 -17.03
CA LYS A 35 4.70 3.06 -17.92
C LYS A 35 5.78 2.32 -17.12
N GLU A 36 6.54 3.06 -16.32
CA GLU A 36 7.55 2.48 -15.44
C GLU A 36 6.94 1.47 -14.46
N ALA A 37 5.79 1.77 -13.86
CA ALA A 37 5.11 0.87 -12.93
C ALA A 37 4.66 -0.44 -13.60
N ILE A 38 4.17 -0.36 -14.84
CA ILE A 38 3.82 -1.53 -15.65
C ILE A 38 5.08 -2.36 -15.93
N ASP A 39 6.15 -1.72 -16.40
CA ASP A 39 7.43 -2.36 -16.69
C ASP A 39 7.97 -3.04 -15.40
N PHE A 40 7.98 -2.35 -14.26
CA PHE A 40 8.39 -2.91 -12.96
C PHE A 40 7.59 -4.16 -12.58
N HIS A 41 6.26 -4.14 -12.72
CA HIS A 41 5.42 -5.28 -12.37
C HIS A 41 5.59 -6.48 -13.30
N HIS A 42 5.92 -6.26 -14.58
CA HIS A 42 6.23 -7.35 -15.51
C HIS A 42 7.52 -8.10 -15.15
N HIS A 43 8.50 -7.41 -14.56
CA HIS A 43 9.77 -8.01 -14.14
C HIS A 43 9.72 -8.69 -12.77
N LEU A 44 8.61 -8.60 -12.04
CA LEU A 44 8.50 -9.25 -10.73
C LEU A 44 8.56 -10.78 -10.85
N PRO A 45 9.34 -11.46 -9.98
CA PRO A 45 9.37 -12.91 -9.95
C PRO A 45 8.00 -13.46 -9.58
N GLU A 46 7.65 -14.63 -10.12
CA GLU A 46 6.30 -15.19 -9.98
C GLU A 46 5.87 -15.36 -8.51
N GLY A 47 6.81 -15.73 -7.63
CA GLY A 47 6.57 -15.88 -6.19
C GLY A 47 6.17 -14.58 -5.47
N LYS A 48 6.38 -13.41 -6.07
CA LYS A 48 5.98 -12.10 -5.55
C LYS A 48 4.68 -11.57 -6.18
N VAL A 49 4.03 -12.36 -7.05
CA VAL A 49 2.78 -11.98 -7.72
C VAL A 49 1.60 -12.71 -7.06
N SER A 50 0.97 -12.07 -6.08
CA SER A 50 -0.08 -12.68 -5.25
C SER A 50 -1.22 -13.34 -6.03
N PRO A 51 -1.77 -12.76 -7.12
CA PRO A 51 -2.83 -13.41 -7.90
C PRO A 51 -2.41 -14.77 -8.48
N LYS A 52 -1.13 -14.93 -8.87
CA LYS A 52 -0.62 -16.20 -9.40
C LYS A 52 -0.49 -17.25 -8.29
N LYS A 53 0.01 -16.87 -7.11
CA LYS A 53 0.05 -17.75 -5.92
C LYS A 53 -1.36 -18.22 -5.53
N LEU A 54 -2.32 -17.28 -5.46
CA LEU A 54 -3.72 -17.58 -5.16
C LEU A 54 -4.36 -18.52 -6.18
N ALA A 55 -4.15 -18.28 -7.48
CA ALA A 55 -4.68 -19.13 -8.54
C ALA A 55 -4.11 -20.55 -8.49
N LYS A 56 -2.81 -20.70 -8.18
CA LYS A 56 -2.16 -22.00 -7.98
C LYS A 56 -2.72 -22.71 -6.75
N GLY A 57 -2.83 -22.02 -5.61
CA GLY A 57 -3.35 -22.59 -4.37
C GLY A 57 -4.80 -23.03 -4.47
N LYS A 58 -5.65 -22.25 -5.15
CA LYS A 58 -7.05 -22.62 -5.40
C LYS A 58 -7.18 -23.95 -6.15
N LYS A 59 -6.28 -24.24 -7.10
CA LYS A 59 -6.29 -25.52 -7.84
C LYS A 59 -5.83 -26.70 -6.98
N LYS A 60 -4.99 -26.45 -5.97
CA LYS A 60 -4.43 -27.47 -5.09
C LYS A 60 -5.24 -27.68 -3.80
N GLY A 61 -6.13 -26.76 -3.47
CA GLY A 61 -6.85 -26.76 -2.18
C GLY A 61 -6.02 -26.21 -1.02
N ASP A 62 -5.00 -25.39 -1.31
CA ASP A 62 -4.12 -24.83 -0.29
C ASP A 62 -4.86 -23.81 0.59
N ILE A 63 -4.55 -23.81 1.89
CA ILE A 63 -4.96 -22.76 2.84
C ILE A 63 -3.75 -21.89 3.12
N PHE A 64 -3.89 -20.58 2.94
CA PHE A 64 -2.79 -19.62 3.13
C PHE A 64 -2.94 -18.82 4.43
N VAL A 65 -1.83 -18.54 5.08
CA VAL A 65 -1.77 -17.70 6.28
C VAL A 65 -1.30 -16.29 5.91
N GLN A 66 -2.13 -15.29 6.22
CA GLN A 66 -1.80 -13.88 6.03
C GLN A 66 -2.02 -13.10 7.33
N PRO A 67 -0.96 -12.61 7.99
CA PRO A 67 -1.09 -11.76 9.18
C PRO A 67 -1.61 -10.37 8.82
N ARG A 68 -1.82 -9.54 9.85
CA ARG A 68 -1.99 -8.08 9.72
C ARG A 68 -0.85 -7.38 10.42
N ALA A 69 -0.23 -6.41 9.75
CA ALA A 69 0.92 -5.71 10.29
C ALA A 69 1.17 -4.38 9.62
N GLY A 70 1.50 -3.38 10.44
CA GLY A 70 1.81 -2.04 9.97
C GLY A 70 2.39 -1.20 11.10
N VAL A 71 3.54 -0.58 10.84
CA VAL A 71 4.22 0.37 11.72
C VAL A 71 4.60 1.62 10.93
N ALA A 72 4.79 2.74 11.61
CA ALA A 72 4.92 4.04 10.95
C ALA A 72 6.21 4.18 10.13
N LEU A 73 7.32 3.64 10.64
CA LEU A 73 8.63 3.80 10.05
C LEU A 73 8.92 2.71 9.02
N ARG A 74 9.33 3.10 7.81
CA ARG A 74 9.67 2.17 6.70
C ARG A 74 10.63 1.05 7.10
N GLU A 75 11.74 1.37 7.77
CA GLU A 75 12.76 0.36 8.12
C GLU A 75 12.26 -0.62 9.21
N GLU A 76 11.45 -0.14 10.15
CA GLU A 76 10.75 -1.00 11.12
C GLU A 76 9.74 -1.89 10.40
N GLN A 77 9.00 -1.35 9.42
CA GLN A 77 8.03 -2.10 8.62
C GLN A 77 8.73 -3.22 7.84
N ILE A 78 9.87 -2.94 7.19
CA ILE A 78 10.66 -3.95 6.48
C ILE A 78 11.12 -5.05 7.43
N THR A 79 11.60 -4.67 8.61
CA THR A 79 12.07 -5.62 9.64
C THR A 79 10.92 -6.51 10.13
N LEU A 80 9.75 -5.93 10.36
CA LEU A 80 8.53 -6.61 10.78
C LEU A 80 8.03 -7.59 9.69
N LEU A 81 8.00 -7.18 8.42
CA LEU A 81 7.55 -8.08 7.35
C LEU A 81 8.51 -9.24 7.12
N ARG A 82 9.82 -9.01 7.26
CA ARG A 82 10.83 -10.07 7.20
C ARG A 82 10.69 -11.08 8.34
N SER A 83 10.22 -10.68 9.51
CA SER A 83 10.00 -11.64 10.61
C SER A 83 8.81 -12.56 10.32
N PHE A 84 7.73 -12.05 9.71
CA PHE A 84 6.61 -12.90 9.27
C PHE A 84 6.99 -13.83 8.12
N GLU A 85 7.78 -13.36 7.16
CA GLU A 85 8.30 -14.22 6.10
C GLU A 85 9.09 -15.40 6.69
N LYS A 86 10.00 -15.12 7.64
CA LYS A 86 10.76 -16.16 8.36
C LYS A 86 9.88 -17.09 9.20
N ALA A 87 8.79 -16.58 9.76
CA ALA A 87 7.83 -17.37 10.53
C ALA A 87 6.89 -18.22 9.66
N GLY A 88 7.01 -18.13 8.32
CA GLY A 88 6.22 -18.95 7.38
C GLY A 88 4.93 -18.30 6.90
N ALA A 89 4.79 -16.98 6.98
CA ALA A 89 3.63 -16.30 6.39
C ALA A 89 3.60 -16.47 4.86
N ASP A 90 2.43 -16.77 4.31
CA ASP A 90 2.25 -16.97 2.87
C ASP A 90 2.17 -15.67 2.08
N PHE A 91 1.63 -14.63 2.72
CA PHE A 91 1.46 -13.30 2.15
C PHE A 91 1.87 -12.27 3.19
N LEU A 92 2.57 -11.23 2.74
CA LEU A 92 2.99 -10.12 3.59
C LEU A 92 2.01 -8.95 3.44
N PRO A 93 1.40 -8.48 4.53
CA PRO A 93 0.49 -7.34 4.50
C PRO A 93 1.27 -6.01 4.58
N THR A 94 0.61 -4.92 4.19
CA THR A 94 0.96 -3.58 4.66
C THR A 94 -0.31 -2.92 5.12
N THR A 95 -0.60 -3.01 6.42
CA THR A 95 -1.77 -2.35 7.01
C THR A 95 -1.52 -0.85 7.02
N ILE A 96 -2.37 -0.08 6.34
CA ILE A 96 -2.25 1.39 6.30
C ILE A 96 -2.74 2.03 7.60
N ASP A 97 -2.14 3.15 7.99
CA ASP A 97 -2.52 3.88 9.20
C ASP A 97 -3.91 4.53 9.07
N SER A 98 -4.45 5.01 10.19
CA SER A 98 -5.81 5.57 10.23
C SER A 98 -5.94 6.93 9.55
N TYR A 99 -4.88 7.75 9.55
CA TYR A 99 -4.88 9.06 8.90
C TYR A 99 -4.83 8.92 7.37
N THR A 100 -4.00 8.01 6.84
CA THR A 100 -4.02 7.71 5.39
C THR A 100 -5.40 7.27 4.91
N ARG A 101 -6.16 6.49 5.71
CA ARG A 101 -7.54 6.07 5.37
C ARG A 101 -8.53 7.24 5.26
N GLN A 102 -8.24 8.35 5.95
CA GLN A 102 -9.06 9.56 5.94
C GLN A 102 -8.45 10.67 5.06
N ASN A 103 -7.43 10.35 4.26
CA ASN A 103 -6.71 11.30 3.42
C ASN A 103 -6.07 12.48 4.20
N ARG A 104 -5.68 12.23 5.47
CA ARG A 104 -5.05 13.18 6.39
C ARG A 104 -3.52 13.01 6.39
N TYR A 105 -2.88 13.38 5.29
CA TYR A 105 -1.47 13.02 5.04
C TYR A 105 -0.48 13.86 5.84
N GLU A 106 -0.86 15.09 6.19
CA GLU A 106 -0.12 15.97 7.08
C GLU A 106 0.01 15.37 8.48
N GLU A 107 -1.08 14.85 9.03
CA GLU A 107 -1.08 14.18 10.34
C GLU A 107 -0.32 12.85 10.31
N ALA A 108 -0.39 12.14 9.18
CA ALA A 108 0.43 10.96 8.96
C ALA A 108 1.93 11.32 8.96
N GLU A 109 2.32 12.42 8.31
CA GLU A 109 3.70 12.92 8.28
C GLU A 109 4.19 13.37 9.67
N LEU A 110 3.36 14.10 10.42
CA LEU A 110 3.64 14.42 11.82
C LEU A 110 3.84 13.14 12.65
N GLY A 111 3.01 12.13 12.45
CA GLY A 111 3.14 10.82 13.10
C GLY A 111 4.46 10.11 12.79
N ILE A 112 4.98 10.22 11.55
CA ILE A 112 6.30 9.72 11.18
C ILE A 112 7.40 10.47 11.94
N LEU A 113 7.34 11.81 11.98
CA LEU A 113 8.34 12.64 12.65
C LEU A 113 8.39 12.35 14.16
N GLU A 114 7.24 12.24 14.81
CA GLU A 114 7.17 11.86 16.23
C GLU A 114 7.66 10.44 16.48
N SER A 115 7.34 9.49 15.59
CA SER A 115 7.85 8.12 15.69
C SER A 115 9.37 8.05 15.56
N LYS A 116 9.96 8.87 14.68
CA LYS A 116 11.43 9.01 14.55
C LYS A 116 12.05 9.57 15.83
N LYS A 117 11.45 10.60 16.45
CA LYS A 117 11.93 11.18 17.72
C LYS A 117 11.91 10.18 18.87
N LEU A 118 10.88 9.33 18.93
CA LEU A 118 10.69 8.37 20.02
C LEU A 118 11.45 7.05 19.82
N GLY A 119 11.99 6.79 18.61
CA GLY A 119 12.66 5.54 18.27
C GLY A 119 11.72 4.33 18.26
N ARG A 120 10.41 4.56 18.14
CA ARG A 120 9.35 3.56 18.02
C ARG A 120 8.13 4.19 17.39
N SER A 121 7.25 3.38 16.81
CA SER A 121 5.96 3.86 16.32
C SER A 121 5.15 4.57 17.43
N PHE A 122 4.70 5.79 17.13
CA PHE A 122 3.80 6.58 17.99
C PHE A 122 2.43 5.87 18.14
N ASN A 123 1.68 6.14 19.22
CA ASN A 123 0.56 5.30 19.67
C ASN A 123 -0.78 5.52 18.90
N PHE A 124 -1.59 4.45 18.87
CA PHE A 124 -2.99 4.23 18.40
C PHE A 124 -3.43 4.69 17.01
N PHE A 125 -3.10 5.91 16.56
CA PHE A 125 -3.56 6.42 15.26
C PHE A 125 -2.64 6.02 14.10
N THR A 126 -1.39 5.69 14.41
CA THR A 126 -0.34 5.19 13.51
C THR A 126 -0.14 3.67 13.58
N LEU A 127 -1.18 2.89 13.90
CA LEU A 127 -1.18 1.41 13.85
C LEU A 127 -1.14 0.86 12.40
N GLY A 128 -0.33 1.49 11.56
CA GLY A 128 -0.19 1.16 10.16
C GLY A 128 0.95 1.96 9.53
N LEU A 129 1.37 1.53 8.34
CA LEU A 129 2.28 2.30 7.53
C LEU A 129 1.53 3.50 6.92
N PRO A 130 2.09 4.72 6.95
CA PRO A 130 1.65 5.85 6.14
C PRO A 130 2.40 5.87 4.80
N PRO A 131 1.93 5.14 3.75
CA PRO A 131 2.68 4.99 2.50
C PRO A 131 2.64 6.23 1.61
N ILE A 132 1.63 7.09 1.75
CA ILE A 132 1.49 8.27 0.90
C ILE A 132 2.50 9.36 1.33
N SER A 133 2.88 9.38 2.61
CA SER A 133 3.78 10.38 3.19
C SER A 133 5.24 9.91 3.31
N GLN A 134 5.65 8.84 2.62
CA GLN A 134 7.00 8.27 2.67
C GLN A 134 7.63 8.11 1.28
#